data_AF-A0A4V1S614-F1
#
_entry.id   AF-A0A4V1S614-F1
#
_cell.length_a   1.000
_cell.length_b   1.000
_cell.length_c   1.000
_cell.angle_alpha   90.00
_cell.angle_beta   90.00
_cell.angle_gamma   90.00
#
_symmetry.space_group_name_H-M   'P 1'
#
loop_
_entity.id
_entity.type
_entity.pdbx_description
1 polymer ?
#
loop_
_entity_poly.entity_id
_entity_poly.type
_entity_poly.pdbx_seq_one_letter_code
_entity_poly.pdbx_strand_id
1 'polypeptide(L)'
;MIYFPAEFRFLLEEMKMLSSFGFLAAGLAIGLVLGRNGISSPRAGDAAAGNASGEVRKTKSGSRDEAELTGVRLIRSAAPDQVGKITRQVLTIPDPVESQRLLSECLLNMTHENWRDIVSSFRKTSNETGRDPADQWKLAVYRSGQIAGQDAVEIYIQNGLKGNTQALWHGLHGWSTKDAPSALRWLRKMEAEGHPIPNDSYTAIIAGSARVDPAAAMRFLDSVPPDKKKDCATHLVWNVIQNSGTDGLDLVLDYASKLDTSDPANTRLAGNLFDKVTEKLLWQGDHARDIGQASVVVERLARYGQDPTTITRRALEKYRSYPVDSKLSFLQTVSAAPHSSELNLPSLSSAVMRTVKSEEDRNAVQQWIAKNPGSPLVPYLENR
;
A
#
# COMPACT_ATOMS: atom_id res chain seq x y z
N MET A 1 -1.09 31.77 10.86
CA MET A 1 -0.45 31.12 9.69
C MET A 1 0.83 30.48 10.20
N ILE A 2 0.82 29.18 10.47
CA ILE A 2 1.96 28.47 11.08
C ILE A 2 2.85 27.97 9.93
N TYR A 3 4.07 28.48 9.87
CA TYR A 3 5.05 28.14 8.83
C TYR A 3 5.84 26.91 9.29
N PHE A 4 5.75 25.81 8.55
CA PHE A 4 6.56 24.62 8.81
C PHE A 4 7.80 24.63 7.90
N PRO A 5 8.99 24.30 8.43
CA PRO A 5 10.25 24.27 7.66
C PRO A 5 10.23 23.18 6.59
N ALA A 6 11.01 23.37 5.51
CA ALA A 6 11.04 22.49 4.33
C ALA A 6 11.41 21.02 4.64
N GLU A 7 12.18 20.79 5.71
CA GLU A 7 12.57 19.45 6.17
C GLU A 7 11.37 18.65 6.72
N PHE A 8 10.30 19.32 7.16
CA PHE A 8 9.06 18.68 7.59
C PHE A 8 8.23 18.13 6.42
N ARG A 9 8.45 18.59 5.17
CA ARG A 9 7.71 18.09 4.00
C ARG A 9 8.09 16.66 3.62
N PHE A 10 9.36 16.27 3.81
CA PHE A 10 9.82 14.91 3.49
C PHE A 10 9.23 13.88 4.48
N LEU A 11 9.21 14.23 5.77
CA LEU A 11 8.54 13.43 6.81
C LEU A 11 7.01 13.41 6.62
N LEU A 12 6.38 14.46 6.09
CA LEU A 12 4.95 14.48 5.82
C LEU A 12 4.54 13.53 4.68
N GLU A 13 5.38 13.38 3.64
CA GLU A 13 5.11 12.41 2.56
C GLU A 13 5.28 10.95 3.05
N GLU A 14 6.30 10.68 3.87
CA GLU A 14 6.46 9.38 4.52
C GLU A 14 5.35 9.11 5.56
N MET A 15 4.89 10.12 6.30
CA MET A 15 3.76 9.99 7.23
C MET A 15 2.41 9.83 6.53
N LYS A 16 2.19 10.41 5.34
CA LYS A 16 1.02 10.12 4.49
C LYS A 16 1.01 8.64 4.09
N MET A 17 2.17 8.07 3.76
CA MET A 17 2.31 6.62 3.56
C MET A 17 2.03 5.85 4.85
N LEU A 18 2.51 6.29 6.02
CA LEU A 18 2.21 5.65 7.31
C LEU A 18 0.72 5.69 7.70
N SER A 19 -0.01 6.78 7.42
CA SER A 19 -1.47 6.82 7.60
C SER A 19 -2.21 5.84 6.67
N SER A 20 -1.58 5.48 5.54
CA SER A 20 -2.07 4.46 4.61
C SER A 20 -1.85 3.03 5.14
N PHE A 21 -0.98 2.81 6.14
CA PHE A 21 -0.87 1.52 6.84
C PHE A 21 -2.07 1.24 7.75
N GLY A 22 -2.74 2.27 8.29
CA GLY A 22 -4.02 2.11 9.01
C GLY A 22 -5.12 1.47 8.13
N PHE A 23 -5.07 1.74 6.82
CA PHE A 23 -5.97 1.11 5.83
C PHE A 23 -5.65 -0.37 5.54
N LEU A 24 -4.43 -0.83 5.82
CA LEU A 24 -3.98 -2.19 5.50
C LEU A 24 -4.62 -3.22 6.44
N ALA A 25 -4.68 -2.94 7.74
CA ALA A 25 -5.32 -3.82 8.72
C ALA A 25 -6.85 -3.89 8.55
N ALA A 26 -7.51 -2.76 8.30
CA ALA A 26 -8.97 -2.72 8.12
C ALA A 26 -9.43 -3.20 6.72
N GLY A 27 -8.66 -2.91 5.67
CA GLY A 27 -8.99 -3.27 4.30
C GLY A 27 -8.76 -4.75 3.96
N LEU A 28 -7.78 -5.41 4.56
CA LEU A 28 -7.55 -6.86 4.39
C LEU A 28 -8.68 -7.69 5.03
N ALA A 29 -9.19 -7.28 6.19
CA ALA A 29 -10.30 -7.98 6.86
C ALA A 29 -11.62 -7.92 6.06
N ILE A 30 -11.92 -6.78 5.44
CA ILE A 30 -13.16 -6.61 4.65
C ILE A 30 -13.05 -7.27 3.26
N GLY A 31 -11.87 -7.25 2.64
CA GLY A 31 -11.64 -7.86 1.32
C GLY A 31 -11.64 -9.39 1.32
N LEU A 32 -11.03 -10.03 2.33
CA LEU A 32 -10.94 -11.50 2.42
C LEU A 32 -12.29 -12.17 2.73
N VAL A 33 -13.18 -11.50 3.47
CA VAL A 33 -14.50 -12.04 3.82
C VAL A 33 -15.47 -12.03 2.63
N LEU A 34 -15.29 -11.13 1.66
CA LEU A 34 -16.18 -11.01 0.50
C LEU A 34 -15.73 -11.81 -0.74
N GLY A 35 -14.53 -12.42 -0.72
CA GLY A 35 -13.92 -13.04 -1.90
C GLY A 35 -13.73 -14.56 -1.89
N ARG A 36 -14.07 -15.28 -0.81
CA ARG A 36 -13.67 -16.69 -0.64
C ARG A 36 -14.86 -17.65 -0.51
N ASN A 37 -15.60 -17.84 -1.61
CA ASN A 37 -16.48 -18.99 -1.76
C ASN A 37 -15.70 -20.17 -2.36
N GLY A 38 -15.47 -21.20 -1.54
CA GLY A 38 -15.41 -22.59 -1.98
C GLY A 38 -14.05 -23.19 -2.32
N ILE A 39 -13.28 -23.60 -1.31
CA ILE A 39 -12.53 -24.88 -1.34
C ILE A 39 -12.55 -25.46 0.07
N SER A 40 -13.49 -26.37 0.32
CA SER A 40 -13.55 -27.19 1.53
C SER A 40 -12.91 -28.53 1.21
N SER A 41 -11.78 -28.86 1.85
CA SER A 41 -11.26 -30.23 1.88
C SER A 41 -11.57 -30.84 3.26
N PRO A 42 -12.05 -32.09 3.32
CA PRO A 42 -12.42 -32.73 4.57
C PRO A 42 -11.16 -33.20 5.32
N ARG A 43 -11.11 -32.94 6.63
CA ARG A 43 -10.07 -33.46 7.52
C ARG A 43 -10.61 -34.70 8.23
N ALA A 44 -9.96 -35.84 7.96
CA ALA A 44 -10.19 -37.12 8.63
C ALA A 44 -9.81 -37.04 10.12
N GLY A 45 -10.57 -37.74 10.94
CA GLY A 45 -10.28 -37.99 12.35
C GLY A 45 -9.12 -38.97 12.53
N ASP A 46 -8.48 -38.96 13.70
CA ASP A 46 -8.88 -39.89 14.76
C ASP A 46 -8.20 -39.59 16.10
N ALA A 47 -8.82 -40.17 17.12
CA ALA A 47 -8.60 -40.10 18.55
C ALA A 47 -7.23 -40.58 19.05
N ALA A 48 -6.78 -40.04 20.20
CA ALA A 48 -6.24 -40.86 21.29
C ALA A 48 -6.28 -40.10 22.64
N ALA A 49 -6.69 -40.83 23.66
CA ALA A 49 -7.02 -40.40 25.01
C ALA A 49 -5.80 -40.22 25.94
N GLY A 50 -5.94 -39.38 26.97
CA GLY A 50 -4.99 -39.26 28.07
C GLY A 50 -5.62 -38.56 29.28
N ASN A 51 -6.17 -39.35 30.20
CA ASN A 51 -6.71 -38.92 31.49
C ASN A 51 -5.60 -38.38 32.39
N ALA A 52 -5.75 -37.14 32.88
CA ALA A 52 -5.05 -36.65 34.06
C ALA A 52 -5.99 -35.73 34.86
N SER A 53 -6.48 -36.26 35.97
CA SER A 53 -7.28 -35.56 36.98
C SER A 53 -6.42 -34.52 37.70
N GLY A 54 -6.55 -33.26 37.29
CA GLY A 54 -5.98 -32.09 37.94
C GLY A 54 -7.08 -31.15 38.45
N GLU A 55 -6.98 -30.80 39.72
CA GLU A 55 -7.89 -29.99 40.53
C GLU A 55 -8.35 -28.68 39.83
N VAL A 56 -9.65 -28.61 39.53
CA VAL A 56 -10.28 -27.47 38.84
C VAL A 56 -10.44 -26.30 39.80
N ARG A 57 -9.47 -25.38 39.80
CA ARG A 57 -9.62 -24.04 40.35
C ARG A 57 -10.66 -23.29 39.51
N LYS A 58 -11.89 -23.15 40.02
CA LYS A 58 -12.94 -22.30 39.44
C LYS A 58 -12.53 -20.82 39.50
N THR A 59 -11.70 -20.37 38.56
CA THR A 59 -11.54 -18.95 38.27
C THR A 59 -12.77 -18.48 37.52
N LYS A 60 -13.43 -17.45 38.07
CA LYS A 60 -14.66 -16.80 37.60
C LYS A 60 -14.42 -16.07 36.27
N SER A 61 -14.22 -16.83 35.20
CA SER A 61 -13.94 -16.38 33.82
C SER A 61 -15.22 -16.38 32.98
N GLY A 62 -16.27 -15.67 33.42
CA GLY A 62 -17.61 -15.81 32.86
C GLY A 62 -18.31 -14.52 32.42
N SER A 63 -17.60 -13.40 32.27
CA SER A 63 -18.25 -12.09 32.01
C SER A 63 -17.80 -11.41 30.71
N ARG A 64 -16.71 -11.83 30.08
CA ARG A 64 -16.15 -11.11 28.91
C ARG A 64 -16.78 -11.59 27.59
N ASP A 65 -16.92 -12.90 27.43
CA ASP A 65 -17.47 -13.52 26.21
C ASP A 65 -18.94 -13.15 25.94
N GLU A 66 -19.73 -12.96 27.00
CA GLU A 66 -21.17 -12.64 26.87
C GLU A 66 -21.38 -11.17 26.45
N ALA A 67 -20.57 -10.24 26.96
CA ALA A 67 -20.59 -8.84 26.54
C ALA A 67 -20.06 -8.67 25.10
N GLU A 68 -19.03 -9.44 24.71
CA GLU A 68 -18.40 -9.34 23.39
C GLU A 68 -19.30 -9.83 22.24
N LEU A 69 -20.08 -10.90 22.48
CA LEU A 69 -21.10 -11.41 21.55
C LEU A 69 -22.28 -10.45 21.41
N THR A 70 -22.56 -9.63 22.43
CA THR A 70 -23.72 -8.73 22.45
C THR A 70 -23.57 -7.59 21.42
N GLY A 71 -22.38 -6.99 21.31
CA GLY A 71 -22.16 -5.85 20.39
C GLY A 71 -22.32 -6.19 18.91
N VAL A 72 -21.69 -7.28 18.45
CA VAL A 72 -21.76 -7.68 17.03
C VAL A 72 -23.15 -8.18 16.64
N ARG A 73 -23.79 -8.97 17.52
CA ARG A 73 -25.16 -9.44 17.28
C ARG A 73 -26.15 -8.28 17.20
N LEU A 74 -25.99 -7.26 18.06
CA LEU A 74 -26.78 -6.04 18.02
C LEU A 74 -26.64 -5.33 16.66
N ILE A 75 -25.41 -5.14 16.16
CA ILE A 75 -25.18 -4.47 14.87
C ILE A 75 -25.80 -5.25 13.71
N ARG A 76 -25.60 -6.57 13.65
CA ARG A 76 -26.09 -7.43 12.55
C ARG A 76 -27.62 -7.59 12.53
N SER A 77 -28.28 -7.40 13.67
CA SER A 77 -29.75 -7.47 13.79
C SER A 77 -30.42 -6.10 13.77
N ALA A 78 -29.64 -5.01 13.75
CA ALA A 78 -30.15 -3.65 13.73
C ALA A 78 -30.86 -3.35 12.40
N ALA A 79 -31.96 -2.61 12.48
CA ALA A 79 -32.57 -2.04 11.28
C ALA A 79 -31.63 -0.99 10.65
N PRO A 80 -31.70 -0.73 9.33
CA PRO A 80 -30.78 0.18 8.65
C PRO A 80 -30.67 1.56 9.30
N ASP A 81 -31.80 2.14 9.74
CA ASP A 81 -31.89 3.45 10.41
C ASP A 81 -31.27 3.48 11.82
N GLN A 82 -31.02 2.31 12.42
CA GLN A 82 -30.38 2.18 13.73
C GLN A 82 -28.85 2.15 13.63
N VAL A 83 -28.28 1.68 12.51
CA VAL A 83 -26.82 1.48 12.36
C VAL A 83 -26.04 2.80 12.53
N GLY A 84 -26.58 3.92 12.08
CA GLY A 84 -25.96 5.24 12.27
C GLY A 84 -25.82 5.64 13.75
N LYS A 85 -26.85 5.33 14.56
CA LYS A 85 -26.85 5.57 16.01
C LYS A 85 -25.87 4.65 16.73
N ILE A 86 -25.84 3.36 16.37
CA ILE A 86 -24.91 2.38 16.92
C ILE A 86 -23.46 2.78 16.57
N THR A 87 -23.20 3.20 15.34
CA THR A 87 -21.88 3.72 14.92
C THR A 87 -21.42 4.85 15.84
N ARG A 88 -22.29 5.81 16.15
CA ARG A 88 -21.95 6.90 17.07
C ARG A 88 -21.57 6.40 18.46
N GLN A 89 -22.29 5.42 19.00
CA GLN A 89 -21.95 4.78 20.28
C GLN A 89 -20.58 4.09 20.20
N VAL A 90 -20.32 3.32 19.15
CA VAL A 90 -19.05 2.61 18.92
C VAL A 90 -17.85 3.57 18.89
N LEU A 91 -18.00 4.76 18.31
CA LEU A 91 -16.94 5.79 18.26
C LEU A 91 -16.62 6.41 19.64
N THR A 92 -17.47 6.20 20.64
CA THR A 92 -17.24 6.67 22.02
C THR A 92 -16.54 5.63 22.91
N ILE A 93 -16.42 4.38 22.44
CA ILE A 93 -15.74 3.31 23.19
C ILE A 93 -14.27 3.71 23.43
N PRO A 94 -13.77 3.63 24.69
CA PRO A 94 -12.38 4.00 24.99
C PRO A 94 -11.33 3.02 24.46
N ASP A 95 -11.67 1.72 24.39
CA ASP A 95 -10.77 0.70 23.87
C ASP A 95 -10.72 0.79 22.33
N PRO A 96 -9.56 1.16 21.73
CA PRO A 96 -9.44 1.34 20.29
C PRO A 96 -9.60 0.03 19.51
N VAL A 97 -9.23 -1.12 20.10
CA VAL A 97 -9.36 -2.43 19.43
C VAL A 97 -10.84 -2.80 19.32
N GLU A 98 -11.57 -2.69 20.42
CA GLU A 98 -13.01 -2.97 20.44
C GLU A 98 -13.80 -1.99 19.58
N SER A 99 -13.48 -0.70 19.64
CA SER A 99 -14.09 0.32 18.78
C SER A 99 -13.88 0.00 17.30
N GLN A 100 -12.65 -0.36 16.90
CA GLN A 100 -12.34 -0.71 15.51
C GLN A 100 -13.07 -1.98 15.05
N ARG A 101 -13.15 -3.01 15.92
CA ARG A 101 -13.86 -4.26 15.64
C ARG A 101 -15.35 -4.00 15.37
N LEU A 102 -16.03 -3.32 16.29
CA LEU A 102 -17.46 -3.01 16.16
C LEU A 102 -17.73 -2.03 15.01
N LEU A 103 -16.83 -1.07 14.76
CA LEU A 103 -16.98 -0.16 13.64
C LEU A 103 -16.93 -0.91 12.31
N SER A 104 -16.03 -1.88 12.19
CA SER A 104 -15.93 -2.71 10.98
C SER A 104 -17.25 -3.43 10.69
N GLU A 105 -17.91 -3.94 11.73
CA GLU A 105 -19.26 -4.53 11.61
C GLU A 105 -20.32 -3.50 11.19
N CYS A 106 -20.29 -2.27 11.73
CA CYS A 106 -21.19 -1.19 11.29
C CYS A 106 -20.99 -0.87 9.79
N LEU A 107 -19.75 -0.83 9.31
CA LEU A 107 -19.45 -0.54 7.90
C LEU A 107 -19.83 -1.71 6.96
N LEU A 108 -19.76 -2.95 7.44
CA LEU A 108 -20.25 -4.11 6.71
C LEU A 108 -21.77 -4.10 6.57
N ASN A 109 -22.50 -3.56 7.56
CA ASN A 109 -23.96 -3.37 7.55
C ASN A 109 -24.39 -1.98 7.00
N MET A 110 -23.48 -1.26 6.35
CA MET A 110 -23.79 -0.05 5.60
C MET A 110 -24.53 -0.40 4.30
N THR A 111 -25.66 0.25 4.05
CA THR A 111 -26.55 0.08 2.89
C THR A 111 -26.80 1.41 2.17
N HIS A 112 -27.50 1.38 1.03
CA HIS A 112 -27.86 2.59 0.28
C HIS A 112 -28.75 3.55 1.10
N GLU A 113 -29.55 3.01 2.01
CA GLU A 113 -30.52 3.77 2.81
C GLU A 113 -29.87 4.47 4.01
N ASN A 114 -28.77 3.92 4.58
CA ASN A 114 -28.23 4.37 5.86
C ASN A 114 -26.81 4.95 5.83
N TRP A 115 -26.08 4.88 4.71
CA TRP A 115 -24.68 5.30 4.65
C TRP A 115 -24.46 6.76 5.08
N ARG A 116 -25.41 7.65 4.75
CA ARG A 116 -25.35 9.08 5.10
C ARG A 116 -25.30 9.28 6.61
N ASP A 117 -26.15 8.56 7.33
CA ASP A 117 -26.22 8.64 8.79
C ASP A 117 -24.93 8.14 9.42
N ILE A 118 -24.41 7.01 8.95
CA ILE A 118 -23.13 6.44 9.41
C ILE A 118 -21.97 7.43 9.18
N VAL A 119 -21.82 8.00 7.98
CA VAL A 119 -20.77 8.98 7.69
C VAL A 119 -20.94 10.26 8.52
N SER A 120 -22.19 10.72 8.74
CA SER A 120 -22.47 11.91 9.56
C SER A 120 -22.12 11.72 11.04
N SER A 121 -22.16 10.48 11.55
CA SER A 121 -21.86 10.17 12.95
C SER A 121 -20.43 10.55 13.34
N PHE A 122 -19.48 10.47 12.42
CA PHE A 122 -18.08 10.88 12.66
C PHE A 122 -17.96 12.36 13.01
N ARG A 123 -18.59 13.22 12.20
CA ARG A 123 -18.60 14.67 12.45
C ARG A 123 -19.32 15.01 13.76
N LYS A 124 -20.45 14.35 14.02
CA LYS A 124 -21.21 14.52 15.27
C LYS A 124 -20.36 14.15 16.49
N THR A 125 -19.74 12.97 16.47
CA THR A 125 -18.85 12.52 17.57
C THR A 125 -17.67 13.46 17.75
N SER A 126 -17.05 13.93 16.66
CA SER A 126 -15.91 14.84 16.75
C SER A 126 -16.30 16.17 17.41
N ASN A 127 -17.43 16.76 16.99
CA ASN A 127 -17.95 17.98 17.59
C ASN A 127 -18.31 17.83 19.07
N GLU A 128 -18.83 16.66 19.47
CA GLU A 128 -19.33 16.44 20.83
C GLU A 128 -18.25 16.03 21.82
N THR A 129 -17.26 15.27 21.36
CA THR A 129 -16.25 14.65 22.24
C THR A 129 -14.85 15.24 22.07
N GLY A 130 -14.64 16.05 21.03
CA GLY A 130 -13.31 16.55 20.65
C GLY A 130 -12.39 15.46 20.08
N ARG A 131 -12.85 14.21 19.93
CA ARG A 131 -12.07 13.13 19.32
C ARG A 131 -11.96 13.35 17.81
N ASP A 132 -10.82 12.97 17.24
CA ASP A 132 -10.59 13.00 15.80
C ASP A 132 -10.61 11.58 15.23
N PRO A 133 -11.75 11.10 14.69
CA PRO A 133 -11.85 9.77 14.09
C PRO A 133 -11.47 9.80 12.60
N ALA A 134 -10.45 10.58 12.21
CA ALA A 134 -10.10 10.85 10.81
C ALA A 134 -9.95 9.56 9.97
N ASP A 135 -9.20 8.57 10.45
CA ASP A 135 -8.94 7.36 9.66
C ASP A 135 -10.19 6.47 9.52
N GLN A 136 -10.97 6.35 10.60
CA GLN A 136 -12.25 5.64 10.58
C GLN A 136 -13.27 6.33 9.65
N TRP A 137 -13.28 7.67 9.64
CA TRP A 137 -14.13 8.45 8.74
C TRP A 137 -13.75 8.21 7.28
N LYS A 138 -12.44 8.22 6.93
CA LYS A 138 -12.00 7.95 5.56
C LYS A 138 -12.43 6.55 5.10
N LEU A 139 -12.40 5.55 5.98
CA LEU A 139 -12.89 4.19 5.68
C LEU A 139 -14.41 4.17 5.45
N ALA A 140 -15.18 4.91 6.24
CA ALA A 140 -16.62 5.05 6.05
C ALA A 140 -16.97 5.74 4.71
N VAL A 141 -16.21 6.79 4.34
CA VAL A 141 -16.36 7.45 3.04
C VAL A 141 -16.02 6.51 1.89
N TYR A 142 -14.92 5.76 1.99
CA TYR A 142 -14.58 4.73 1.01
C TYR A 142 -15.71 3.69 0.87
N ARG A 143 -16.25 3.20 1.99
CA ARG A 143 -17.37 2.24 1.97
C ARG A 143 -18.63 2.84 1.34
N SER A 144 -18.94 4.09 1.60
CA SER A 144 -20.10 4.75 0.99
C SER A 144 -19.97 4.84 -0.53
N GLY A 145 -18.75 5.03 -1.07
CA GLY A 145 -18.50 4.99 -2.50
C GLY A 145 -18.74 3.61 -3.10
N GLN A 146 -18.37 2.53 -2.38
CA GLN A 146 -18.66 1.16 -2.81
C GLN A 146 -20.15 0.85 -2.87
N ILE A 147 -20.91 1.40 -1.92
CA ILE A 147 -22.34 1.13 -1.80
C ILE A 147 -23.13 2.06 -2.71
N ALA A 148 -23.05 3.38 -2.49
CA ALA A 148 -23.89 4.37 -3.16
C ALA A 148 -23.28 4.99 -4.42
N GLY A 149 -22.02 4.70 -4.76
CA GLY A 149 -21.39 5.13 -6.01
C GLY A 149 -21.51 6.63 -6.26
N GLN A 150 -22.18 6.98 -7.37
CA GLN A 150 -22.40 8.37 -7.80
C GLN A 150 -23.08 9.22 -6.72
N ASP A 151 -24.14 8.71 -6.08
CA ASP A 151 -24.92 9.46 -5.07
C ASP A 151 -24.05 9.91 -3.90
N ALA A 152 -23.10 9.08 -3.46
CA ALA A 152 -22.18 9.44 -2.39
C ALA A 152 -21.23 10.55 -2.82
N VAL A 153 -20.64 10.41 -4.01
CA VAL A 153 -19.66 11.35 -4.57
C VAL A 153 -20.28 12.72 -4.82
N GLU A 154 -21.49 12.78 -5.38
CA GLU A 154 -22.20 14.04 -5.60
C GLU A 154 -22.48 14.77 -4.30
N ILE A 155 -22.86 14.06 -3.24
CA ILE A 155 -23.05 14.64 -1.91
C ILE A 155 -21.74 15.21 -1.35
N TYR A 156 -20.60 14.56 -1.59
CA TYR A 156 -19.31 15.10 -1.15
C TYR A 156 -18.92 16.38 -1.88
N ILE A 157 -19.33 16.53 -3.14
CA ILE A 157 -19.16 17.79 -3.89
C ILE A 157 -20.09 18.87 -3.35
N GLN A 158 -21.37 18.55 -3.12
CA GLN A 158 -22.39 19.48 -2.61
C GLN A 158 -22.03 20.02 -1.23
N ASN A 159 -21.43 19.20 -0.37
CA ASN A 159 -20.95 19.61 0.95
C ASN A 159 -19.69 20.52 0.91
N GLY A 160 -19.21 20.86 -0.29
CA GLY A 160 -18.16 21.85 -0.52
C GLY A 160 -16.81 21.21 -0.85
N LEU A 161 -16.36 21.39 -2.11
CA LEU A 161 -15.01 21.03 -2.54
C LEU A 161 -13.90 21.85 -1.86
N LYS A 162 -14.23 23.07 -1.40
CA LYS A 162 -13.30 24.00 -0.72
C LYS A 162 -12.95 23.48 0.69
N GLY A 163 -12.14 22.43 0.74
CA GLY A 163 -11.60 21.84 1.98
C GLY A 163 -11.78 20.34 2.11
N ASN A 164 -12.59 19.69 1.27
CA ASN A 164 -12.90 18.26 1.39
C ASN A 164 -12.54 17.43 0.15
N THR A 165 -11.38 17.70 -0.46
CA THR A 165 -10.84 16.88 -1.56
C THR A 165 -10.62 15.43 -1.12
N GLN A 166 -10.39 15.19 0.16
CA GLN A 166 -10.22 13.86 0.74
C GLN A 166 -11.49 13.02 0.65
N ALA A 167 -12.68 13.57 0.95
CA ALA A 167 -13.91 12.79 0.83
C ALA A 167 -14.20 12.38 -0.61
N LEU A 168 -14.01 13.31 -1.56
CA LEU A 168 -14.13 13.01 -2.98
C LEU A 168 -13.15 11.90 -3.39
N TRP A 169 -11.88 12.00 -2.98
CA TRP A 169 -10.87 11.00 -3.28
C TRP A 169 -11.24 9.62 -2.73
N HIS A 170 -11.58 9.52 -1.43
CA HIS A 170 -11.94 8.26 -0.81
C HIS A 170 -13.24 7.68 -1.38
N GLY A 171 -14.23 8.51 -1.68
CA GLY A 171 -15.49 8.09 -2.30
C GLY A 171 -15.28 7.52 -3.70
N LEU A 172 -14.49 8.21 -4.55
CA LEU A 172 -14.13 7.72 -5.89
C LEU A 172 -13.27 6.45 -5.83
N HIS A 173 -12.33 6.38 -4.89
CA HIS A 173 -11.54 5.18 -4.65
C HIS A 173 -12.45 4.00 -4.28
N GLY A 174 -13.41 4.21 -3.38
CA GLY A 174 -14.43 3.22 -3.04
C GLY A 174 -15.25 2.77 -4.24
N TRP A 175 -15.87 3.73 -4.94
CA TRP A 175 -16.73 3.46 -6.09
C TRP A 175 -16.00 2.69 -7.20
N SER A 176 -14.77 3.07 -7.51
CA SER A 176 -13.98 2.41 -8.55
C SER A 176 -13.58 0.96 -8.22
N THR A 177 -13.62 0.54 -6.94
CA THR A 177 -13.50 -0.89 -6.59
C THR A 177 -14.74 -1.71 -6.94
N LYS A 178 -15.86 -1.08 -7.31
CA LYS A 178 -17.10 -1.74 -7.71
C LYS A 178 -17.42 -1.52 -9.18
N ASP A 179 -17.25 -0.30 -9.67
CA ASP A 179 -17.56 0.08 -11.05
C ASP A 179 -16.68 1.24 -11.52
N ALA A 180 -15.39 0.95 -11.75
CA ALA A 180 -14.44 1.91 -12.31
C ALA A 180 -14.88 2.53 -13.65
N PRO A 181 -15.46 1.78 -14.62
CA PRO A 181 -15.99 2.38 -15.84
C PRO A 181 -17.01 3.49 -15.59
N SER A 182 -17.98 3.28 -14.69
CA SER A 182 -18.98 4.31 -14.37
C SER A 182 -18.38 5.50 -13.63
N ALA A 183 -17.48 5.27 -12.67
CA ALA A 183 -16.78 6.35 -11.98
C ALA A 183 -15.99 7.23 -12.96
N LEU A 184 -15.31 6.63 -13.94
CA LEU A 184 -14.56 7.36 -14.96
C LEU A 184 -15.46 8.13 -15.93
N ARG A 185 -16.59 7.54 -16.36
CA ARG A 185 -17.58 8.25 -17.19
C ARG A 185 -18.17 9.45 -16.46
N TRP A 186 -18.50 9.28 -15.18
CA TRP A 186 -18.98 10.37 -14.34
C TRP A 186 -17.92 11.48 -14.22
N LEU A 187 -16.65 11.13 -13.96
CA LEU A 187 -15.57 12.13 -13.83
C LEU A 187 -15.43 12.98 -15.10
N ARG A 188 -15.41 12.33 -16.27
CA ARG A 188 -15.33 13.00 -17.57
C ARG A 188 -16.54 13.88 -17.85
N LYS A 189 -17.74 13.43 -17.45
CA LYS A 189 -18.96 14.23 -17.56
C LYS A 189 -18.82 15.53 -16.74
N MET A 190 -18.35 15.43 -15.50
CA MET A 190 -18.15 16.61 -14.64
C MET A 190 -17.14 17.60 -15.24
N GLU A 191 -16.04 17.11 -15.81
CA GLU A 191 -15.07 17.97 -16.50
C GLU A 191 -15.66 18.64 -17.75
N ALA A 192 -16.44 17.92 -18.55
CA ALA A 192 -17.11 18.46 -19.72
C ALA A 192 -18.16 19.54 -19.36
N GLU A 193 -18.80 19.42 -18.20
CA GLU A 193 -19.72 20.41 -17.64
C GLU A 193 -19.01 21.59 -16.96
N GLY A 194 -17.66 21.61 -16.96
CA GLY A 194 -16.86 22.70 -16.41
C GLY A 194 -16.74 22.69 -14.89
N HIS A 195 -17.08 21.58 -14.23
CA HIS A 195 -16.86 21.47 -12.79
C HIS A 195 -15.37 21.37 -12.46
N PRO A 196 -14.88 22.09 -11.44
CA PRO A 196 -13.48 22.02 -11.03
C PRO A 196 -13.20 20.67 -10.37
N ILE A 197 -12.62 19.74 -11.12
CA ILE A 197 -12.23 18.42 -10.64
C ILE A 197 -10.74 18.43 -10.22
N PRO A 198 -10.41 18.02 -8.97
CA PRO A 198 -9.02 17.85 -8.57
C PRO A 198 -8.30 16.78 -9.40
N ASN A 199 -7.02 17.00 -9.73
CA ASN A 199 -6.21 16.00 -10.44
C ASN A 199 -6.22 14.62 -9.76
N ASP A 200 -6.26 14.60 -8.42
CA ASP A 200 -6.27 13.38 -7.62
C ASP A 200 -7.54 12.53 -7.80
N SER A 201 -8.59 13.04 -8.46
CA SER A 201 -9.77 12.22 -8.77
C SER A 201 -9.47 11.09 -9.75
N TYR A 202 -8.57 11.31 -10.71
CA TYR A 202 -8.08 10.24 -11.59
C TYR A 202 -7.25 9.22 -10.81
N THR A 203 -6.40 9.68 -9.90
CA THR A 203 -5.56 8.80 -9.08
C THR A 203 -6.42 7.92 -8.16
N ALA A 204 -7.53 8.43 -7.63
CA ALA A 204 -8.50 7.67 -6.86
C ALA A 204 -9.14 6.53 -7.66
N ILE A 205 -9.56 6.80 -8.90
CA ILE A 205 -10.18 5.79 -9.76
C ILE A 205 -9.16 4.71 -10.16
N ILE A 206 -7.95 5.11 -10.52
CA ILE A 206 -6.86 4.17 -10.83
C ILE A 206 -6.53 3.32 -9.59
N ALA A 207 -6.45 3.92 -8.40
CA ALA A 207 -6.22 3.22 -7.15
C ALA A 207 -7.26 2.12 -6.91
N GLY A 208 -8.55 2.46 -7.02
CA GLY A 208 -9.62 1.50 -6.76
C GLY A 208 -9.74 0.42 -7.82
N SER A 209 -9.57 0.79 -9.10
CA SER A 209 -9.51 -0.20 -10.17
C SER A 209 -8.35 -1.17 -9.96
N ALA A 210 -7.16 -0.68 -9.62
CA ALA A 210 -5.96 -1.50 -9.45
C ALA A 210 -6.07 -2.47 -8.27
N ARG A 211 -6.87 -2.12 -7.26
CA ARG A 211 -7.15 -2.98 -6.10
C ARG A 211 -7.99 -4.21 -6.45
N VAL A 212 -8.70 -4.18 -7.58
CA VAL A 212 -9.61 -5.26 -8.00
C VAL A 212 -9.11 -5.96 -9.27
N ASP A 213 -8.79 -5.18 -10.29
CA ASP A 213 -8.25 -5.63 -11.57
C ASP A 213 -7.08 -4.71 -12.00
N PRO A 214 -5.83 -5.06 -11.63
CA PRO A 214 -4.63 -4.37 -12.07
C PRO A 214 -4.55 -4.13 -13.58
N ALA A 215 -4.97 -5.10 -14.39
CA ALA A 215 -4.87 -5.02 -15.85
C ALA A 215 -5.88 -4.01 -16.41
N ALA A 216 -7.11 -3.98 -15.88
CA ALA A 216 -8.09 -2.95 -16.22
C ALA A 216 -7.62 -1.55 -15.81
N ALA A 217 -6.99 -1.41 -14.65
CA ALA A 217 -6.46 -0.13 -14.19
C ALA A 217 -5.41 0.45 -15.14
N MET A 218 -4.52 -0.38 -15.67
CA MET A 218 -3.52 0.04 -16.67
C MET A 218 -4.18 0.45 -17.99
N ARG A 219 -5.20 -0.28 -18.46
CA ARG A 219 -6.01 0.15 -19.63
C ARG A 219 -6.73 1.47 -19.38
N PHE A 220 -7.18 1.73 -18.15
CA PHE A 220 -7.77 3.03 -17.81
C PHE A 220 -6.73 4.13 -17.77
N LEU A 221 -5.53 3.85 -17.28
CA LEU A 221 -4.40 4.78 -17.23
C LEU A 221 -4.04 5.30 -18.63
N ASP A 222 -4.16 4.47 -19.67
CA ASP A 222 -3.98 4.91 -21.06
C ASP A 222 -4.93 6.04 -21.46
N SER A 223 -6.15 6.01 -20.92
CA SER A 223 -7.23 6.94 -21.24
C SER A 223 -7.27 8.20 -20.35
N VAL A 224 -6.35 8.32 -19.39
CA VAL A 224 -6.20 9.50 -18.53
C VAL A 224 -5.46 10.60 -19.31
N PRO A 225 -5.87 11.89 -19.22
CA PRO A 225 -5.13 12.97 -19.88
C PRO A 225 -3.65 13.01 -19.45
N PRO A 226 -2.69 13.24 -20.37
CA PRO A 226 -1.26 13.17 -20.06
C PRO A 226 -0.81 14.01 -18.85
N ASP A 227 -1.37 15.21 -18.67
CA ASP A 227 -1.07 16.10 -17.55
C ASP A 227 -1.55 15.57 -16.19
N LYS A 228 -2.49 14.63 -16.18
CA LYS A 228 -3.05 13.97 -14.98
C LYS A 228 -2.39 12.61 -14.68
N LYS A 229 -1.68 12.00 -15.64
CA LYS A 229 -1.06 10.66 -15.46
C LYS A 229 0.06 10.65 -14.41
N LYS A 230 0.76 11.77 -14.20
CA LYS A 230 2.00 11.83 -13.40
C LYS A 230 1.84 11.26 -11.99
N ASP A 231 0.70 11.52 -11.35
CA ASP A 231 0.44 11.15 -9.95
C ASP A 231 -0.22 9.77 -9.82
N CYS A 232 -0.59 9.13 -10.95
CA CYS A 232 -1.25 7.82 -10.95
C CYS A 232 -0.30 6.66 -10.65
N ALA A 233 0.99 6.77 -11.02
CA ALA A 233 1.96 5.68 -10.91
C ALA A 233 2.10 5.13 -9.48
N THR A 234 2.23 6.03 -8.50
CA THR A 234 2.35 5.66 -7.07
C THR A 234 1.12 4.89 -6.60
N HIS A 235 -0.08 5.38 -6.94
CA HIS A 235 -1.33 4.76 -6.51
C HIS A 235 -1.63 3.44 -7.23
N LEU A 236 -1.25 3.32 -8.51
CA LEU A 236 -1.32 2.07 -9.27
C LEU A 236 -0.43 1.02 -8.60
N VAL A 237 0.88 1.27 -8.48
CA VAL A 237 1.85 0.32 -7.91
C VAL A 237 1.44 -0.12 -6.52
N TRP A 238 1.04 0.83 -5.66
CA TRP A 238 0.61 0.51 -4.29
C TRP A 238 -0.60 -0.43 -4.28
N ASN A 239 -1.64 -0.15 -5.08
CA ASN A 239 -2.85 -0.96 -5.04
C ASN A 239 -2.71 -2.30 -5.77
N VAL A 240 -1.81 -2.42 -6.74
CA VAL A 240 -1.40 -3.73 -7.28
C VAL A 240 -0.79 -4.60 -6.18
N ILE A 241 0.09 -4.03 -5.34
CA ILE A 241 0.65 -4.76 -4.18
C ILE A 241 -0.44 -5.17 -3.19
N GLN A 242 -1.41 -4.29 -2.92
CA GLN A 242 -2.52 -4.62 -2.03
C GLN A 242 -3.41 -5.76 -2.58
N ASN A 243 -3.49 -5.90 -3.91
CA ASN A 243 -4.30 -6.93 -4.56
C ASN A 243 -3.57 -8.27 -4.69
N SER A 244 -2.34 -8.25 -5.22
CA SER A 244 -1.62 -9.43 -5.68
C SER A 244 -0.22 -9.59 -5.04
N GLY A 245 0.11 -8.81 -4.02
CA GLY A 245 1.46 -8.78 -3.46
C GLY A 245 2.50 -8.24 -4.43
N THR A 246 3.78 -8.47 -4.15
CA THR A 246 4.87 -7.99 -5.02
C THR A 246 5.02 -8.81 -6.31
N ASP A 247 4.40 -9.99 -6.40
CA ASP A 247 4.34 -10.77 -7.63
C ASP A 247 3.51 -10.04 -8.71
N GLY A 248 2.45 -9.34 -8.31
CA GLY A 248 1.62 -8.52 -9.21
C GLY A 248 2.37 -7.39 -9.92
N LEU A 249 3.55 -6.99 -9.42
CA LEU A 249 4.34 -5.91 -10.02
C LEU A 249 4.92 -6.27 -11.40
N ASP A 250 4.98 -7.55 -11.78
CA ASP A 250 5.38 -7.95 -13.13
C ASP A 250 4.45 -7.38 -14.20
N LEU A 251 3.15 -7.29 -13.91
CA LEU A 251 2.18 -6.67 -14.80
C LEU A 251 2.48 -5.18 -15.02
N VAL A 252 2.90 -4.48 -13.95
CA VAL A 252 3.24 -3.05 -14.02
C VAL A 252 4.54 -2.83 -14.80
N LEU A 253 5.53 -3.69 -14.59
CA LEU A 253 6.80 -3.64 -15.32
C LEU A 253 6.62 -3.95 -16.81
N ASP A 254 5.84 -4.97 -17.15
CA ASP A 254 5.50 -5.32 -18.53
C ASP A 254 4.80 -4.14 -19.22
N TYR A 255 3.79 -3.55 -18.58
CA TYR A 255 3.12 -2.36 -19.10
C TYR A 255 4.09 -1.19 -19.29
N ALA A 256 4.91 -0.86 -18.28
CA ALA A 256 5.86 0.24 -18.34
C ALA A 256 6.89 0.06 -19.47
N SER A 257 7.34 -1.17 -19.73
CA SER A 257 8.30 -1.50 -20.79
C SER A 257 7.72 -1.36 -22.21
N LYS A 258 6.40 -1.38 -22.35
CA LYS A 258 5.68 -1.30 -23.64
C LYS A 258 5.15 0.09 -23.95
N LEU A 259 5.29 1.06 -23.03
CA LEU A 259 4.88 2.44 -23.26
C LEU A 259 5.71 3.06 -24.41
N ASP A 260 5.03 3.76 -25.32
CA ASP A 260 5.70 4.47 -26.41
C ASP A 260 6.54 5.63 -25.85
N THR A 261 7.86 5.43 -25.80
CA THR A 261 8.81 6.40 -25.25
C THR A 261 9.07 7.58 -26.18
N SER A 262 8.53 7.58 -27.41
CA SER A 262 8.55 8.77 -28.28
C SER A 262 7.65 9.88 -27.74
N ASP A 263 6.62 9.54 -26.94
CA ASP A 263 5.81 10.49 -26.19
C ASP A 263 6.49 10.84 -24.84
N PRO A 264 6.85 12.12 -24.59
CA PRO A 264 7.46 12.55 -23.33
C PRO A 264 6.61 12.24 -22.08
N ALA A 265 5.28 12.23 -22.19
CA ALA A 265 4.40 11.90 -21.07
C ALA A 265 4.49 10.42 -20.71
N ASN A 266 4.52 9.55 -21.71
CA ASN A 266 4.70 8.11 -21.53
C ASN A 266 6.10 7.77 -21.02
N THR A 267 7.15 8.43 -21.51
CA THR A 267 8.51 8.30 -20.97
C THR A 267 8.56 8.64 -19.48
N ARG A 268 7.92 9.75 -19.07
CA ARG A 268 7.83 10.13 -17.66
C ARG A 268 7.03 9.13 -16.84
N LEU A 269 5.91 8.64 -17.37
CA LEU A 269 5.08 7.65 -16.70
C LEU A 269 5.84 6.33 -16.51
N ALA A 270 6.50 5.83 -17.56
CA ALA A 270 7.31 4.62 -17.50
C ALA A 270 8.40 4.74 -16.43
N GLY A 271 9.16 5.85 -16.44
CA GLY A 271 10.16 6.14 -15.41
C GLY A 271 9.57 6.14 -14.00
N ASN A 272 8.43 6.81 -13.78
CA ASN A 272 7.76 6.82 -12.48
C ASN A 272 7.30 5.41 -12.04
N LEU A 273 6.80 4.59 -12.97
CA LEU A 273 6.37 3.22 -12.67
C LEU A 273 7.57 2.34 -12.28
N PHE A 274 8.65 2.37 -13.06
CA PHE A 274 9.89 1.66 -12.73
C PHE A 274 10.46 2.10 -11.40
N ASP A 275 10.51 3.41 -11.14
CA ASP A 275 10.99 3.97 -9.88
C ASP A 275 10.17 3.47 -8.69
N LYS A 276 8.84 3.51 -8.79
CA LYS A 276 7.95 3.06 -7.71
C LYS A 276 7.99 1.54 -7.50
N VAL A 277 8.06 0.75 -8.57
CA VAL A 277 8.23 -0.70 -8.45
C VAL A 277 9.59 -1.04 -7.81
N THR A 278 10.66 -0.40 -8.25
CA THR A 278 12.01 -0.57 -7.69
C THR A 278 12.03 -0.25 -6.20
N GLU A 279 11.44 0.88 -5.80
CA GLU A 279 11.33 1.29 -4.40
C GLU A 279 10.66 0.20 -3.54
N LYS A 280 9.53 -0.36 -4.00
CA LYS A 280 8.76 -1.36 -3.23
C LYS A 280 9.42 -2.73 -3.20
N LEU A 281 10.02 -3.17 -4.30
CA LEU A 281 10.77 -4.42 -4.35
C LEU A 281 12.02 -4.38 -3.46
N LEU A 282 12.78 -3.28 -3.49
CA LEU A 282 13.94 -3.11 -2.60
C LEU A 282 13.53 -2.97 -1.14
N TRP A 283 12.40 -2.32 -0.86
CA TRP A 283 11.84 -2.22 0.49
C TRP A 283 11.49 -3.59 1.09
N GLN A 284 10.97 -4.52 0.28
CA GLN A 284 10.72 -5.91 0.70
C GLN A 284 12.02 -6.59 1.13
N GLY A 285 13.08 -6.51 0.32
CA GLY A 285 14.39 -7.07 0.65
C GLY A 285 15.01 -6.43 1.91
N ASP A 286 14.86 -5.11 2.05
CA ASP A 286 15.33 -4.37 3.23
C ASP A 286 14.64 -4.81 4.53
N HIS A 287 13.31 -4.99 4.50
CA HIS A 287 12.55 -5.46 5.67
C HIS A 287 12.90 -6.90 6.05
N ALA A 288 13.18 -7.75 5.05
CA ALA A 288 13.65 -9.10 5.27
C ALA A 288 15.11 -9.15 5.77
N ARG A 289 15.86 -8.03 5.69
CA ARG A 289 17.32 -7.97 5.83
C ARG A 289 18.02 -9.00 4.93
N ASP A 290 17.43 -9.25 3.76
CA ASP A 290 17.86 -10.26 2.82
C ASP A 290 18.45 -9.61 1.58
N ILE A 291 19.78 -9.53 1.57
CA ILE A 291 20.55 -8.99 0.46
C ILE A 291 20.46 -9.86 -0.79
N GLY A 292 20.20 -11.17 -0.64
CA GLY A 292 19.97 -12.06 -1.77
C GLY A 292 18.75 -11.62 -2.59
N GLN A 293 17.68 -11.17 -1.91
CA GLN A 293 16.51 -10.61 -2.59
C GLN A 293 16.83 -9.38 -3.42
N ALA A 294 17.77 -8.53 -3.00
CA ALA A 294 18.17 -7.38 -3.80
C ALA A 294 18.72 -7.79 -5.18
N SER A 295 19.46 -8.90 -5.24
CA SER A 295 20.01 -9.41 -6.51
C SER A 295 18.88 -9.90 -7.41
N VAL A 296 17.90 -10.61 -6.84
CA VAL A 296 16.68 -11.03 -7.55
C VAL A 296 15.90 -9.81 -8.08
N VAL A 297 15.85 -8.71 -7.32
CA VAL A 297 15.21 -7.46 -7.77
C VAL A 297 15.96 -6.83 -8.94
N VAL A 298 17.30 -6.80 -8.91
CA VAL A 298 18.11 -6.31 -10.04
C VAL A 298 17.85 -7.14 -11.29
N GLU A 299 17.94 -8.48 -11.20
CA GLU A 299 17.66 -9.39 -12.32
C GLU A 299 16.23 -9.24 -12.83
N ARG A 300 15.26 -9.12 -11.92
CA ARG A 300 13.86 -8.93 -12.26
C ARG A 300 13.66 -7.65 -13.06
N LEU A 301 14.21 -6.52 -12.63
CA LEU A 301 14.05 -5.24 -13.32
C LEU A 301 14.83 -5.18 -14.64
N ALA A 302 16.01 -5.80 -14.72
CA ALA A 302 16.81 -5.92 -15.94
C ALA A 302 16.04 -6.61 -17.08
N ARG A 303 15.25 -7.64 -16.78
CA ARG A 303 14.39 -8.34 -17.76
C ARG A 303 13.36 -7.43 -18.44
N TYR A 304 13.03 -6.27 -17.84
CA TYR A 304 12.13 -5.28 -18.41
C TYR A 304 12.86 -4.07 -19.01
N GLY A 305 14.15 -4.21 -19.33
CA GLY A 305 14.94 -3.21 -20.05
C GLY A 305 15.47 -2.07 -19.19
N GLN A 306 15.41 -2.18 -17.86
CA GLN A 306 16.07 -1.23 -16.97
C GLN A 306 17.57 -1.50 -16.89
N ASP A 307 18.39 -0.44 -16.93
CA ASP A 307 19.84 -0.54 -16.79
C ASP A 307 20.23 -1.20 -15.45
N PRO A 308 20.85 -2.40 -15.48
CA PRO A 308 21.26 -3.11 -14.28
C PRO A 308 22.16 -2.25 -13.38
N THR A 309 23.05 -1.44 -13.95
CA THR A 309 23.95 -0.55 -13.20
C THR A 309 23.16 0.44 -12.33
N THR A 310 22.16 1.09 -12.92
CA THR A 310 21.33 2.08 -12.23
C THR A 310 20.53 1.44 -11.11
N ILE A 311 19.94 0.26 -11.33
CA ILE A 311 19.19 -0.45 -10.30
C ILE A 311 20.12 -0.90 -9.16
N THR A 312 21.29 -1.47 -9.47
CA THR A 312 22.26 -1.89 -8.47
C THR A 312 22.74 -0.71 -7.62
N ARG A 313 22.96 0.45 -8.23
CA ARG A 313 23.30 1.69 -7.51
C ARG A 313 22.20 2.09 -6.52
N ARG A 314 20.93 2.07 -6.94
CA ARG A 314 19.78 2.36 -6.07
C ARG A 314 19.66 1.37 -4.92
N ALA A 315 19.89 0.08 -5.18
CA ALA A 315 19.95 -0.95 -4.15
C ALA A 315 21.05 -0.65 -3.13
N LEU A 316 22.27 -0.32 -3.57
CA LEU A 316 23.37 0.08 -2.69
C LEU A 316 23.06 1.32 -1.86
N GLU A 317 22.42 2.33 -2.44
CA GLU A 317 21.99 3.53 -1.74
C GLU A 317 20.95 3.21 -0.66
N LYS A 318 20.00 2.32 -0.96
CA LYS A 318 19.01 1.83 0.00
C LYS A 318 19.68 1.07 1.15
N TYR A 319 20.65 0.22 0.86
CA TYR A 319 21.41 -0.56 1.84
C TYR A 319 22.64 0.15 2.39
N ARG A 320 22.71 1.48 2.32
CA ARG A 320 23.90 2.25 2.77
C ARG A 320 24.31 1.97 4.22
N SER A 321 23.35 1.62 5.08
CA SER A 321 23.56 1.30 6.50
C SER A 321 23.98 -0.15 6.76
N TYR A 322 24.04 -1.00 5.73
CA TYR A 322 24.45 -2.39 5.88
C TYR A 322 25.97 -2.50 5.98
N PRO A 323 26.49 -3.55 6.63
CA PRO A 323 27.91 -3.86 6.67
C PRO A 323 28.56 -3.89 5.28
N VAL A 324 29.85 -3.55 5.20
CA VAL A 324 30.56 -3.43 3.90
C VAL A 324 30.70 -4.76 3.19
N ASP A 325 31.02 -5.83 3.91
CA ASP A 325 31.11 -7.21 3.39
C ASP A 325 29.80 -7.68 2.75
N SER A 326 28.67 -7.29 3.34
CA SER A 326 27.32 -7.53 2.86
C SER A 326 27.06 -6.83 1.51
N LYS A 327 27.47 -5.56 1.37
CA LYS A 327 27.37 -4.81 0.10
C LYS A 327 28.30 -5.35 -0.99
N LEU A 328 29.48 -5.82 -0.63
CA LEU A 328 30.40 -6.46 -1.57
C LEU A 328 29.88 -7.81 -2.05
N SER A 329 29.30 -8.60 -1.16
CA SER A 329 28.66 -9.88 -1.50
C SER A 329 27.45 -9.69 -2.41
N PHE A 330 26.66 -8.63 -2.21
CA PHE A 330 25.63 -8.20 -3.14
C PHE A 330 26.19 -7.91 -4.53
N LEU A 331 27.20 -7.03 -4.63
CA LEU A 331 27.80 -6.69 -5.90
C LEU A 331 28.41 -7.90 -6.61
N GLN A 332 29.02 -8.81 -5.87
CA GLN A 332 29.56 -10.05 -6.42
C GLN A 332 28.46 -10.89 -7.04
N THR A 333 27.33 -11.05 -6.34
CA THR A 333 26.18 -11.81 -6.82
C THR A 333 25.63 -11.20 -8.10
N VAL A 334 25.40 -9.89 -8.10
CA VAL A 334 24.93 -9.16 -9.28
C VAL A 334 25.93 -9.23 -10.45
N SER A 335 27.24 -9.19 -10.17
CA SER A 335 28.29 -9.32 -11.19
C SER A 335 28.43 -10.73 -11.77
N ALA A 336 27.82 -11.75 -11.15
CA ALA A 336 27.78 -13.10 -11.67
C ALA A 336 26.49 -13.40 -12.46
N ALA A 337 25.51 -12.48 -12.46
CA ALA A 337 24.22 -12.66 -13.10
C ALA A 337 24.31 -12.56 -14.65
N PRO A 338 23.32 -13.08 -15.42
CA PRO A 338 23.33 -13.10 -16.89
C PRO A 338 23.50 -11.73 -17.59
N HIS A 339 23.28 -10.62 -16.87
CA HIS A 339 23.41 -9.24 -17.38
C HIS A 339 24.67 -8.53 -16.87
N SER A 340 25.65 -9.26 -16.33
CA SER A 340 26.80 -8.67 -15.67
C SER A 340 27.72 -7.87 -16.58
N SER A 341 27.75 -8.18 -17.88
CA SER A 341 28.54 -7.44 -18.87
C SER A 341 28.08 -5.99 -19.05
N GLU A 342 26.84 -5.68 -18.67
CA GLU A 342 26.26 -4.34 -18.73
C GLU A 342 26.54 -3.50 -17.47
N LEU A 343 27.14 -4.11 -16.43
CA LEU A 343 27.41 -3.44 -15.17
C LEU A 343 28.65 -2.55 -15.27
N ASN A 344 28.50 -1.29 -14.87
CA ASN A 344 29.63 -0.40 -14.62
C ASN A 344 30.24 -0.71 -13.24
N LEU A 345 30.99 -1.82 -13.15
CA LEU A 345 31.67 -2.24 -11.93
C LEU A 345 32.55 -1.15 -11.29
N PRO A 346 33.34 -0.34 -12.04
CA PRO A 346 34.09 0.77 -11.45
C PRO A 346 33.21 1.77 -10.68
N SER A 347 32.07 2.15 -11.25
CA SER A 347 31.11 3.07 -10.63
C SER A 347 30.47 2.46 -9.37
N LEU A 348 30.10 1.18 -9.44
CA LEU A 348 29.44 0.45 -8.35
C LEU A 348 30.40 0.18 -7.18
N SER A 349 31.63 -0.26 -7.45
CA SER A 349 32.68 -0.40 -6.43
C SER A 349 32.96 0.94 -5.76
N SER A 350 33.05 2.03 -6.54
CA SER A 350 33.21 3.38 -5.98
C SER A 350 32.02 3.79 -5.08
N ALA A 351 30.80 3.37 -5.40
CA ALA A 351 29.64 3.61 -4.55
C ALA A 351 29.74 2.88 -3.20
N VAL A 352 30.21 1.63 -3.18
CA VAL A 352 30.48 0.90 -1.93
C VAL A 352 31.61 1.54 -1.14
N MET A 353 32.73 1.89 -1.78
CA MET A 353 33.88 2.50 -1.10
C MET A 353 33.55 3.85 -0.45
N ARG A 354 32.61 4.63 -1.01
CA ARG A 354 32.11 5.86 -0.35
C ARG A 354 31.40 5.62 0.98
N THR A 355 31.02 4.38 1.28
CA THR A 355 30.39 4.00 2.56
C THR A 355 31.38 3.48 3.59
N VAL A 356 32.64 3.20 3.19
CA VAL A 356 33.73 2.79 4.09
C VAL A 356 34.20 4.01 4.88
N LYS A 357 33.94 4.03 6.19
CA LYS A 357 34.25 5.18 7.05
C LYS A 357 35.19 4.86 8.20
N SER A 358 35.31 3.59 8.56
CA SER A 358 36.10 3.13 9.70
C SER A 358 37.25 2.20 9.29
N GLU A 359 38.19 1.96 10.20
CA GLU A 359 39.23 0.95 10.02
C GLU A 359 38.64 -0.47 9.98
N GLU A 360 37.55 -0.70 10.72
CA GLU A 360 36.78 -1.94 10.67
C GLU A 360 36.20 -2.20 9.27
N ASP A 361 35.64 -1.17 8.63
CA ASP A 361 35.13 -1.28 7.25
C ASP A 361 36.27 -1.62 6.27
N ARG A 362 37.44 -0.98 6.42
CA ARG A 362 38.61 -1.27 5.57
C ARG A 362 39.10 -2.70 5.76
N ASN A 363 39.19 -3.16 7.00
CA ASN A 363 39.53 -4.54 7.32
C ASN A 363 38.51 -5.51 6.71
N ALA A 364 37.21 -5.17 6.73
CA ALA A 364 36.17 -5.98 6.10
C ALA A 364 36.37 -6.07 4.57
N VAL A 365 36.75 -4.98 3.90
CA VAL A 365 37.10 -5.00 2.46
C VAL A 365 38.30 -5.92 2.21
N GLN A 366 39.38 -5.79 2.97
CA GLN A 366 40.59 -6.62 2.81
C GLN A 366 40.31 -8.11 3.06
N GLN A 367 39.54 -8.43 4.10
CA GLN A 367 39.10 -9.79 4.36
C GLN A 367 38.23 -10.33 3.23
N TRP A 368 37.36 -9.50 2.65
CA TRP A 368 36.52 -9.88 1.53
C TRP A 368 37.35 -10.16 0.26
N ILE A 369 38.35 -9.31 -0.06
CA ILE A 369 39.29 -9.51 -1.18
C ILE A 369 40.04 -10.84 -1.01
N ALA A 370 40.60 -11.08 0.18
CA ALA A 370 41.34 -12.30 0.48
C ALA A 370 40.49 -13.58 0.32
N LYS A 371 39.18 -13.50 0.63
CA LYS A 371 38.23 -14.60 0.45
C LYS A 371 37.77 -14.79 -1.01
N ASN A 372 37.89 -13.76 -1.85
CA ASN A 372 37.35 -13.75 -3.22
C ASN A 372 38.41 -13.30 -4.25
N PRO A 373 39.60 -13.92 -4.32
CA PRO A 373 40.70 -13.42 -5.16
C PRO A 373 40.39 -13.44 -6.66
N GLY A 374 39.45 -14.28 -7.12
CA GLY A 374 39.01 -14.36 -8.52
C GLY A 374 37.86 -13.41 -8.88
N SER A 375 37.41 -12.55 -7.95
CA SER A 375 36.29 -11.65 -8.21
C SER A 375 36.67 -10.53 -9.21
N PRO A 376 35.79 -10.18 -10.16
CA PRO A 376 36.00 -9.04 -11.05
C PRO A 376 35.98 -7.69 -10.30
N LEU A 377 35.58 -7.66 -9.02
CA LEU A 377 35.58 -6.45 -8.20
C LEU A 377 36.96 -6.11 -7.63
N VAL A 378 37.83 -7.12 -7.42
CA VAL A 378 39.12 -6.95 -6.72
C VAL A 378 39.98 -5.83 -7.32
N PRO A 379 40.20 -5.75 -8.65
CA PRO A 379 41.01 -4.68 -9.23
C PRO A 379 40.46 -3.27 -8.94
N TYR A 380 39.15 -3.12 -8.73
CA TYR A 380 38.54 -1.82 -8.45
C TYR A 380 38.55 -1.47 -6.96
N LEU A 381 38.67 -2.47 -6.08
CA LEU A 381 38.74 -2.29 -4.63
C LEU A 381 40.18 -2.01 -4.18
N GLU A 382 41.18 -2.66 -4.79
CA GLU A 382 42.61 -2.46 -4.44
C GLU A 382 43.14 -1.08 -4.86
N ASN A 383 42.56 -0.49 -5.91
CA ASN A 383 42.95 0.83 -6.43
C ASN A 383 42.33 2.01 -5.65
N ARG A 384 41.71 1.76 -4.48
CA ARG A 384 40.94 2.74 -3.69
C ARG A 384 41.34 2.67 -2.23
#